data_AF-A0A924E027-F1
#
_entry.id   AF-A0A924E027-F1
#
_cell.length_a   1.000
_cell.length_b   1.000
_cell.length_c   1.000
_cell.angle_alpha   90.00
_cell.angle_beta   90.00
_cell.angle_gamma   90.00
#
_symmetry.space_group_name_H-M   'P 1'
#
loop_
_entity.id
_entity.type
_entity.pdbx_description
1 polymer ?
#
loop_
_entity_poly.entity_id
_entity_poly.type
_entity_poly.pdbx_seq_one_letter_code
_entity_poly.pdbx_strand_id
1 'polypeptide(L)'
;GERFLNGAYRAHTTINRSGRPLWIDRQRLAGGEAALASEQGLAGKSVVGTLVWIGLPLADTVVAEARTAWSAMAGQGEAGVTVVAAGLACRYRGESTAEARQWFSTVWDLLSATGAPQRAGHHSLAVTGWRC
;
A
#
# COMPACT_ATOMS: atom_id res chain seq x y z
N GLY A 1 16.42 -15.85 -10.62
CA GLY A 1 15.36 -15.42 -9.68
C GLY A 1 14.30 -16.49 -9.64
N GLU A 2 13.63 -16.65 -8.50
CA GLU A 2 12.52 -17.60 -8.34
C GLU A 2 11.23 -17.00 -8.92
N ARG A 3 10.34 -17.84 -9.46
CA ARG A 3 9.03 -17.42 -10.00
C ARG A 3 7.92 -18.12 -9.23
N PHE A 4 6.87 -17.38 -8.88
CA PHE A 4 5.71 -17.90 -8.15
C PHE A 4 4.76 -18.70 -9.07
N LEU A 5 5.24 -19.83 -9.58
CA LEU A 5 4.53 -20.62 -10.61
C LEU A 5 3.41 -21.50 -10.05
N ASN A 6 3.43 -21.81 -8.75
CA ASN A 6 2.48 -22.74 -8.13
C ASN A 6 1.88 -22.16 -6.85
N GLY A 7 0.64 -22.57 -6.54
CA GLY A 7 -0.07 -22.15 -5.34
C GLY A 7 -0.77 -20.80 -5.49
N ALA A 8 -1.03 -20.15 -4.36
CA ALA A 8 -1.63 -18.82 -4.32
C ALA A 8 -1.16 -18.05 -3.09
N TYR A 9 -0.81 -16.79 -3.28
CA TYR A 9 -0.62 -15.84 -2.19
C TYR A 9 -1.98 -15.35 -1.71
N ARG A 10 -2.15 -15.26 -0.39
CA ARG A 10 -3.35 -14.72 0.25
C ARG A 10 -2.93 -13.84 1.42
N ALA A 11 -3.41 -12.61 1.44
CA ALA A 11 -3.31 -11.72 2.58
C ALA A 11 -4.68 -11.17 2.95
N HIS A 12 -4.92 -11.09 4.24
CA HIS A 12 -6.13 -10.52 4.81
C HIS A 12 -5.71 -9.53 5.89
N THR A 13 -6.00 -8.25 5.64
CA THR A 13 -5.78 -7.16 6.59
C THR A 13 -7.12 -6.56 6.97
N THR A 14 -7.35 -6.34 8.25
CA THR A 14 -8.54 -5.64 8.74
C THR A 14 -8.13 -4.65 9.81
N ILE A 15 -8.54 -3.39 9.62
CA ILE A 15 -8.36 -2.32 10.60
C ILE A 15 -9.72 -2.03 11.20
N ASN A 16 -9.83 -2.19 12.52
CA ASN A 16 -11.07 -1.97 13.27
C ASN A 16 -10.93 -0.76 14.19
N ARG A 17 -12.04 -0.05 14.42
CA ARG A 17 -12.20 0.97 15.47
C ARG A 17 -13.48 0.70 16.23
N SER A 18 -13.39 0.57 17.54
CA SER A 18 -14.53 0.32 18.43
C SER A 18 -15.43 -0.84 17.96
N GLY A 19 -14.81 -1.95 17.56
CA GLY A 19 -15.51 -3.15 17.07
C GLY A 19 -16.08 -3.05 15.64
N ARG A 20 -15.89 -1.92 14.93
CA ARG A 20 -16.36 -1.73 13.56
C ARG A 20 -15.19 -1.71 12.57
N PRO A 21 -15.28 -2.40 11.41
CA PRO A 21 -14.23 -2.35 10.39
C PRO A 21 -14.19 -0.98 9.72
N LEU A 22 -13.01 -0.37 9.70
CA LEU A 22 -12.71 0.85 8.94
C LEU A 22 -12.08 0.53 7.58
N TRP A 23 -11.34 -0.58 7.49
CA TRP A 23 -10.67 -1.01 6.27
C TRP A 23 -10.53 -2.53 6.26
N ILE A 24 -10.79 -3.13 5.10
CA ILE A 24 -10.60 -4.57 4.86
C ILE A 24 -9.88 -4.69 3.51
N ASP A 25 -8.69 -5.28 3.50
CA ASP A 25 -7.99 -5.67 2.28
C ASP A 25 -7.86 -7.18 2.23
N ARG A 26 -8.37 -7.78 1.15
CA ARG A 26 -8.34 -9.23 0.90
C ARG A 26 -7.62 -9.46 -0.42
N GLN A 27 -6.30 -9.60 -0.33
CA GLN A 27 -5.47 -9.82 -1.49
C GLN A 27 -5.37 -11.32 -1.77
N ARG A 28 -5.60 -11.70 -3.02
CA ARG A 28 -5.30 -13.03 -3.51
C ARG A 28 -4.59 -12.91 -4.85
N LEU A 29 -3.40 -13.49 -4.94
CA LEU A 29 -2.68 -13.62 -6.20
C LEU A 29 -2.50 -15.10 -6.49
N ALA A 30 -3.06 -15.55 -7.61
CA ALA A 30 -2.81 -16.91 -8.08
C ALA A 30 -1.38 -17.01 -8.62
N GLY A 31 -0.71 -18.12 -8.33
CA GLY A 31 0.53 -18.46 -9.02
C GLY A 31 0.27 -18.88 -10.46
N GLY A 32 1.36 -19.05 -11.20
CA GLY A 32 1.34 -19.49 -12.59
C GLY A 32 1.52 -18.34 -13.58
N GLU A 33 2.07 -18.66 -14.75
CA GLU A 33 2.57 -17.66 -15.69
C GLU A 33 1.49 -16.69 -16.17
N ALA A 34 0.30 -17.19 -16.49
CA ALA A 34 -0.81 -16.37 -16.96
C ALA A 34 -1.28 -15.34 -15.91
N ALA A 35 -1.37 -15.75 -14.64
CA ALA A 35 -1.80 -14.86 -13.56
C ALA A 35 -0.74 -13.80 -13.23
N LEU A 36 0.55 -14.17 -13.29
CA LEU A 36 1.65 -13.23 -13.06
C LEU A 36 1.83 -12.25 -14.23
N ALA A 37 1.60 -12.68 -15.47
CA ALA A 37 1.70 -11.83 -16.66
C ALA A 37 0.48 -10.92 -16.88
N SER A 38 -0.68 -11.25 -16.28
CA SER A 38 -1.90 -10.47 -16.44
C SER A 38 -1.75 -9.05 -15.90
N GLU A 39 -2.23 -8.06 -16.65
CA GLU A 39 -2.31 -6.65 -16.22
C GLU A 39 -3.16 -6.45 -14.96
N GLN A 40 -4.14 -7.33 -14.73
CA GLN A 40 -4.98 -7.33 -13.53
C GLN A 40 -4.30 -8.04 -12.34
N GLY A 41 -3.20 -8.74 -12.60
CA GLY A 41 -2.30 -9.32 -11.61
C GLY A 41 -1.05 -8.47 -11.45
N LEU A 42 0.11 -9.12 -11.61
CA LEU A 42 1.40 -8.46 -11.43
C LEU A 42 1.92 -7.74 -12.69
N ALA A 43 1.31 -7.90 -13.86
CA ALA A 43 1.81 -7.35 -15.13
C ALA A 43 3.30 -7.67 -15.37
N GLY A 44 3.75 -8.86 -14.97
CA GLY A 44 5.15 -9.28 -15.05
C GLY A 44 6.09 -8.65 -14.01
N LYS A 45 5.60 -7.80 -13.11
CA LYS A 45 6.37 -7.17 -12.04
C LYS A 45 6.54 -8.11 -10.84
N SER A 46 7.66 -8.01 -10.14
CA SER A 46 8.01 -8.93 -9.03
C SER A 46 7.65 -8.40 -7.65
N VAL A 47 7.30 -7.11 -7.55
CA VAL A 47 7.07 -6.42 -6.29
C VAL A 47 5.72 -5.71 -6.33
N VAL A 48 4.89 -5.99 -5.34
CA VAL A 48 3.72 -5.18 -5.00
C VAL A 48 3.82 -4.74 -3.54
N GLY A 49 3.31 -3.55 -3.26
CA GLY A 49 3.34 -2.98 -1.92
C GLY A 49 2.05 -2.24 -1.61
N THR A 50 1.65 -2.23 -0.35
CA THR A 50 0.50 -1.46 0.12
C THR A 50 0.82 -0.77 1.43
N LEU A 51 0.60 0.54 1.48
CA LEU A 51 0.66 1.35 2.68
C LEU A 51 -0.73 1.96 2.91
N VAL A 52 -1.26 1.83 4.12
CA VAL A 52 -2.57 2.40 4.47
C VAL A 52 -2.44 3.28 5.70
N TRP A 53 -3.07 4.45 5.64
CA TRP A 53 -3.19 5.39 6.74
C TRP A 53 -4.67 5.62 7.01
N ILE A 54 -5.20 5.01 8.07
CA ILE A 54 -6.63 4.94 8.32
C ILE A 54 -6.93 5.39 9.75
N GLY A 55 -7.99 6.17 9.91
CA GLY A 55 -8.53 6.60 11.19
C GLY A 55 -8.77 8.10 11.30
N LEU A 56 -8.28 8.90 10.35
CA LEU A 56 -8.49 10.33 10.31
C LEU A 56 -8.65 10.80 8.86
N PRO A 57 -9.60 11.70 8.58
CA PRO A 57 -9.62 12.45 7.32
C PRO A 57 -8.31 13.21 7.15
N LEU A 58 -7.84 13.30 5.91
CA LEU A 58 -6.65 14.06 5.55
C LEU A 58 -7.08 15.31 4.79
N ALA A 59 -6.34 16.40 4.96
CA ALA A 59 -6.54 17.59 4.14
C ALA A 59 -6.19 17.27 2.67
N ASP A 60 -6.90 17.89 1.73
CA ASP A 60 -6.68 17.69 0.30
C ASP A 60 -5.25 18.03 -0.13
N THR A 61 -4.61 18.99 0.56
CA THR A 61 -3.20 19.36 0.35
C THR A 61 -2.26 18.18 0.63
N VAL A 62 -2.47 17.47 1.75
CA VAL A 62 -1.68 16.28 2.11
C VAL A 62 -1.87 15.16 1.09
N VAL A 63 -3.09 14.96 0.61
CA VAL A 63 -3.39 13.97 -0.43
C VAL A 63 -2.69 14.33 -1.75
N ALA A 64 -2.69 15.61 -2.13
CA ALA A 64 -2.03 16.09 -3.33
C ALA A 64 -0.50 15.95 -3.24
N GLU A 65 0.08 16.24 -2.08
CA GLU A 65 1.51 16.04 -1.80
C GLU A 65 1.89 14.56 -1.87
N ALA A 66 1.09 13.66 -1.26
CA ALA A 66 1.33 12.22 -1.35
C ALA A 66 1.30 11.69 -2.79
N ARG A 67 0.41 12.22 -3.64
CA ARG A 67 0.37 11.91 -5.08
C ARG A 67 1.61 12.40 -5.80
N THR A 68 2.03 13.62 -5.52
CA THR A 68 3.20 14.25 -6.15
C THR A 68 4.51 13.60 -5.74
N ALA A 69 4.58 13.05 -4.53
CA ALA A 69 5.77 12.35 -4.01
C ALA A 69 6.24 11.21 -4.92
N TRP A 70 5.32 10.50 -5.59
CA TRP A 70 5.70 9.49 -6.59
C TRP A 70 6.33 10.12 -7.83
N SER A 71 5.66 11.12 -8.41
CA SER A 71 6.12 11.80 -9.63
C SER A 71 7.51 12.41 -9.45
N ALA A 72 7.84 12.92 -8.26
CA ALA A 72 9.14 13.50 -7.95
C ALA A 72 10.29 12.47 -7.91
N MET A 73 9.99 11.21 -7.60
CA MET A 73 11.01 10.16 -7.47
C MET A 73 11.50 9.63 -8.84
N ALA A 74 10.77 9.93 -9.93
CA ALA A 74 11.06 9.44 -11.29
C ALA A 74 11.25 7.90 -11.35
N GLY A 75 10.43 7.19 -10.57
CA GLY A 75 10.44 5.74 -10.49
C GLY A 75 10.09 5.03 -11.81
N GLN A 76 10.57 3.79 -11.95
CA GLN A 76 10.26 2.88 -13.07
C GLN A 76 9.04 1.98 -12.79
N GLY A 77 8.58 1.94 -11.53
CA GLY A 77 7.35 1.24 -11.15
C GLY A 77 6.08 2.01 -11.51
N GLU A 78 4.96 1.47 -11.03
CA GLU A 78 3.66 2.12 -11.03
C GLU A 78 3.25 2.35 -9.58
N ALA A 79 2.71 3.53 -9.28
CA ALA A 79 2.21 3.82 -7.96
C ALA A 79 0.91 4.63 -8.02
N GLY A 80 0.07 4.43 -7.01
CA GLY A 80 -1.22 5.10 -6.90
C GLY A 80 -1.55 5.43 -5.46
N VAL A 81 -2.15 6.60 -5.26
CA VAL A 81 -2.73 7.03 -3.99
C VAL A 81 -4.25 7.09 -4.17
N THR A 82 -4.99 6.55 -3.22
CA THR A 82 -6.46 6.55 -3.20
C THR A 82 -6.92 7.08 -1.86
N VAL A 83 -7.81 8.08 -1.88
CA VAL A 83 -8.50 8.53 -0.67
C VAL A 83 -9.56 7.49 -0.33
N VAL A 84 -9.62 7.12 0.94
CA VAL A 84 -10.62 6.20 1.48
C VAL A 84 -11.38 6.89 2.60
N ALA A 85 -12.50 6.31 3.03
CA ALA A 85 -13.48 6.98 3.90
C ALA A 85 -12.89 7.66 5.15
N ALA A 86 -11.78 7.15 5.71
CA ALA A 86 -11.09 7.75 6.85
C ALA A 86 -9.57 7.78 6.67
N GLY A 87 -9.08 8.18 5.49
CA GLY A 87 -7.65 8.39 5.27
C GLY A 87 -7.21 8.09 3.84
N LEU A 88 -6.09 7.40 3.66
CA LEU A 88 -5.57 7.05 2.33
C LEU A 88 -4.98 5.64 2.25
N ALA A 89 -4.91 5.13 1.02
CA ALA A 89 -4.21 3.91 0.65
C ALA A 89 -3.23 4.21 -0.50
N CYS A 90 -2.00 3.77 -0.36
CA CYS A 90 -0.95 3.84 -1.36
C CYS A 90 -0.62 2.42 -1.85
N ARG A 91 -0.56 2.23 -3.17
CA ARG A 91 -0.20 0.95 -3.79
C ARG A 91 0.94 1.15 -4.77
N TYR A 92 1.88 0.21 -4.76
CA TYR A 92 3.02 0.14 -5.67
C TYR A 92 3.02 -1.18 -6.42
N ARG A 93 3.43 -1.17 -7.69
CA ARG A 93 3.71 -2.34 -8.51
C ARG A 93 4.97 -2.08 -9.34
N GLY A 94 5.98 -2.94 -9.25
CA GLY A 94 7.24 -2.75 -9.98
C GLY A 94 8.25 -3.85 -9.71
N GLU A 95 9.51 -3.61 -10.04
CA GLU A 95 10.59 -4.61 -9.89
C GLU A 95 11.50 -4.32 -8.70
N SER A 96 11.38 -3.14 -8.08
CA SER A 96 12.32 -2.67 -7.06
C SER A 96 11.67 -2.53 -5.70
N THR A 97 12.08 -3.39 -4.76
CA THR A 97 11.70 -3.22 -3.35
C THR A 97 12.35 -1.99 -2.72
N ALA A 98 13.42 -1.45 -3.30
CA ALA A 98 14.07 -0.24 -2.81
C ALA A 98 13.24 1.00 -3.16
N GLU A 99 12.74 1.07 -4.40
CA GLU A 99 11.85 2.11 -4.90
C GLU A 99 10.53 2.14 -4.12
N ALA A 100 9.91 0.97 -3.92
CA ALA A 100 8.70 0.86 -3.11
C ALA A 100 8.91 1.40 -1.69
N ARG A 101 10.02 1.00 -1.04
CA ARG A 101 10.35 1.46 0.31
C ARG A 101 10.62 2.95 0.37
N GLN A 102 11.41 3.47 -0.57
CA GLN A 102 11.73 4.90 -0.63
C GLN A 102 10.45 5.73 -0.74
N TRP A 103 9.56 5.37 -1.67
CA TRP A 103 8.29 6.08 -1.82
C TRP A 103 7.40 5.97 -0.58
N PHE A 104 7.25 4.77 -0.02
CA PHE A 104 6.45 4.59 1.20
C PHE A 104 7.00 5.35 2.40
N SER A 105 8.32 5.42 2.56
CA SER A 105 8.94 6.23 3.62
C SER A 105 8.64 7.72 3.43
N THR A 106 8.78 8.26 2.20
CA THR A 106 8.43 9.66 1.92
C THR A 106 6.98 9.98 2.26
N VAL A 107 6.04 9.10 1.86
CA VAL A 107 4.62 9.28 2.17
C VAL A 107 4.36 9.13 3.67
N TRP A 108 5.04 8.19 4.33
CA TRP A 108 4.92 7.99 5.77
C TRP A 108 5.35 9.21 6.57
N ASP A 109 6.49 9.82 6.22
CA ASP A 109 7.01 11.00 6.89
C ASP A 109 6.06 12.19 6.74
N LEU A 110 5.53 12.40 5.53
CA LEU A 110 4.47 13.38 5.26
C LEU A 110 3.26 13.17 6.16
N LEU A 111 2.73 11.96 6.23
CA LEU A 111 1.53 11.65 7.01
C LEU A 111 1.77 11.77 8.51
N SER A 112 2.94 11.35 8.98
CA SER A 112 3.32 11.42 10.40
C SER A 112 3.39 12.87 10.89
N ALA A 113 3.77 13.82 10.03
CA ALA A 113 3.79 15.24 10.35
C ALA A 113 2.39 15.87 10.51
N THR A 114 1.34 15.23 9.96
CA THR A 114 -0.05 15.74 10.06
C THR A 114 -0.71 15.52 11.43
N GLY A 115 -0.01 14.84 12.35
CA GLY A 115 -0.52 14.52 13.68
C GLY A 115 -1.39 13.27 13.65
N ALA A 116 -0.76 12.09 13.74
CA ALA A 116 -1.49 10.91 14.22
C ALA A 116 -1.90 11.14 15.69
N PRO A 117 -3.06 10.63 16.16
CA PRO A 117 -3.41 10.73 17.56
C PRO A 117 -2.33 10.04 18.40
N GLN A 118 -1.57 10.82 19.16
CA GLN A 118 -0.79 10.29 20.26
C GLN A 118 -1.78 9.80 21.33
N ARG A 119 -1.82 8.48 21.50
CA ARG A 119 -2.44 7.77 22.64
C ARG A 119 -3.97 7.91 22.77
N ALA A 120 -4.69 6.98 22.16
CA ALA A 120 -5.90 6.39 22.75
C ALA A 120 -5.88 4.89 22.40
N GLY A 121 -6.22 4.03 23.36
CA GLY A 121 -6.04 2.58 23.24
C GLY A 121 -6.68 1.98 21.98
N HIS A 122 -5.99 1.00 21.40
CA HIS A 122 -6.47 0.12 20.32
C HIS A 122 -6.68 0.77 18.94
N HIS A 123 -5.60 1.18 18.25
CA HIS A 123 -5.65 1.49 16.81
C HIS A 123 -4.50 0.81 16.05
N SER A 124 -4.86 -0.09 15.14
CA SER A 124 -3.92 -0.86 14.33
C SER A 124 -3.56 -0.06 13.07
N LEU A 125 -2.39 0.54 13.03
CA LEU A 125 -1.75 0.98 11.78
C LEU A 125 -1.06 -0.26 11.19
N ALA A 126 -1.46 -0.67 9.98
CA ALA A 126 -0.92 -1.85 9.32
C ALA A 126 -0.14 -1.46 8.07
N VAL A 127 1.19 -1.54 8.13
CA VAL A 127 2.03 -1.58 6.93
C VAL A 127 2.15 -3.05 6.54
N THR A 128 1.44 -3.48 5.50
CA THR A 128 1.62 -4.83 4.94
C THR A 128 2.51 -4.74 3.71
N GLY A 129 3.78 -5.06 3.89
CA GLY A 129 4.71 -5.27 2.76
C GLY A 129 5.51 -6.54 2.98
N TRP A 130 5.39 -7.52 2.09
CA TRP A 130 6.33 -8.65 2.04
C TRP A 130 6.74 -8.97 0.61
N ARG A 131 8.05 -9.23 0.48
CA ARG A 131 8.77 -9.61 -0.72
C ARG A 131 8.28 -10.96 -1.25
N CYS A 132 8.21 -11.09 -2.56
CA CYS A 132 8.49 -12.38 -3.21
C CYS A 132 10.00 -12.51 -3.38
#